data_AF-A0A831SK99-F1
#
_entry.id   AF-A0A831SK99-F1
#
_cell.length_a   1.000
_cell.length_b   1.000
_cell.length_c   1.000
_cell.angle_alpha   90.00
_cell.angle_beta   90.00
_cell.angle_gamma   90.00
#
_symmetry.space_group_name_H-M   'P 1'
#
loop_
_entity.id
_entity.type
_entity.pdbx_description
1 polymer ?
#
loop_
_entity_poly.entity_id
_entity_poly.type
_entity_poly.pdbx_seq_one_letter_code
_entity_poly.pdbx_strand_id
1 'polypeptide(L)'
;LTYPFPSRTTLAGILAAILGFQRDSYYEYFGKHNSAFALQILNPIKKIRINLNLIDTKTGFYLWDNKGQRTQIPFEFLKDAKYRVHVWIKDKEIFNDLKDLIRDHKSFYTPYLGISECIANFNVFKKGVFDMERKKAIKETEIHSIIKKDSGKIKIESKKKYGLIKVPGFMDKDRIVSEYIEFFYEEEGKPLLISEGEYYSIKGENVNIIFF
;
A
#
# COMPACT_ATOMS: atom_id res chain seq x y z
N LEU A 1 8.41 14.21 -3.72
CA LEU A 1 7.15 13.83 -4.40
C LEU A 1 6.68 12.52 -3.79
N THR A 2 5.39 12.38 -3.48
CA THR A 2 4.83 11.19 -2.83
C THR A 2 3.83 10.47 -3.75
N TYR A 3 3.75 9.14 -3.62
CA TYR A 3 2.75 8.33 -4.30
C TYR A 3 1.35 8.56 -3.66
N PRO A 4 0.24 8.36 -4.40
CA PRO A 4 -1.12 8.55 -3.90
C PRO A 4 -1.58 7.48 -2.90
N PHE A 5 -0.93 6.31 -2.90
CA PHE A 5 -1.17 5.19 -2.02
C PHE A 5 0.15 4.43 -1.77
N PRO A 6 0.26 3.65 -0.67
CA PRO A 6 1.44 2.83 -0.43
C PRO A 6 1.63 1.80 -1.54
N SER A 7 2.87 1.68 -2.04
CA SER A 7 3.23 0.65 -3.02
C SER A 7 3.16 -0.75 -2.38
N ARG A 8 3.19 -1.80 -3.21
CA ARG A 8 3.25 -3.18 -2.74
C ARG A 8 4.42 -3.41 -1.77
N THR A 9 5.58 -2.83 -2.07
CA THR A 9 6.77 -2.91 -1.22
C THR A 9 6.58 -2.20 0.12
N THR A 10 5.90 -1.05 0.15
CA THR A 10 5.53 -0.35 1.38
C THR A 10 4.53 -1.16 2.21
N LEU A 11 3.53 -1.78 1.57
CA LEU A 11 2.59 -2.66 2.27
C LEU A 11 3.30 -3.85 2.93
N ALA A 12 4.20 -4.52 2.21
CA ALA A 12 5.01 -5.60 2.76
C ALA A 12 5.87 -5.12 3.95
N GLY A 13 6.49 -3.93 3.84
CA GLY A 13 7.25 -3.33 4.94
C GLY A 13 6.40 -3.01 6.18
N ILE A 14 5.18 -2.52 6.00
CA ILE A 14 4.25 -2.27 7.11
C ILE A 14 3.88 -3.59 7.81
N LEU A 15 3.57 -4.65 7.06
CA LEU A 15 3.26 -5.95 7.67
C LEU A 15 4.48 -6.57 8.35
N ALA A 16 5.67 -6.45 7.75
CA ALA A 16 6.92 -6.89 8.34
C ALA A 16 7.22 -6.16 9.66
N ALA A 17 6.95 -4.85 9.75
CA ALA A 17 7.09 -4.09 10.98
C ALA A 17 6.14 -4.57 12.08
N ILE A 18 4.88 -4.88 11.73
CA ILE A 18 3.92 -5.46 12.67
C ILE A 18 4.42 -6.81 13.19
N LEU A 19 4.88 -7.69 12.29
CA LEU A 19 5.40 -9.03 12.60
C LEU A 19 6.77 -9.05 13.30
N GLY A 20 7.51 -7.94 13.30
CA GLY A 20 8.85 -7.88 13.90
C GLY A 20 9.96 -8.50 13.04
N PHE A 21 9.75 -8.58 11.74
CA PHE A 21 10.80 -9.03 10.83
C PHE A 21 11.93 -7.99 10.76
N GLN A 22 13.15 -8.51 10.71
CA GLN A 22 14.33 -7.66 10.57
C GLN A 22 14.35 -6.99 9.21
N ARG A 23 15.06 -5.86 9.16
CA ARG A 23 15.28 -5.15 7.92
C ARG A 23 15.93 -6.06 6.88
N ASP A 24 15.46 -5.98 5.65
CA ASP A 24 15.94 -6.72 4.49
C ASP A 24 15.78 -8.26 4.54
N SER A 25 15.06 -8.81 5.53
CA SER A 25 14.88 -10.27 5.69
C SER A 25 13.54 -10.82 5.19
N TYR A 26 12.60 -9.97 4.78
CA TYR A 26 11.19 -10.36 4.60
C TYR A 26 10.71 -10.46 3.15
N TYR A 27 11.57 -10.16 2.17
CA TYR A 27 11.19 -10.09 0.76
C TYR A 27 10.65 -11.42 0.21
N GLU A 28 11.20 -12.55 0.68
CA GLU A 28 10.75 -13.88 0.25
C GLU A 28 9.35 -14.22 0.79
N TYR A 29 9.06 -13.89 2.05
CA TYR A 29 7.74 -14.12 2.66
C TYR A 29 6.63 -13.37 1.93
N PHE A 30 6.92 -12.17 1.45
CA PHE A 30 6.00 -11.35 0.66
C PHE A 30 6.30 -11.38 -0.84
N GLY A 31 6.93 -12.45 -1.32
CA GLY A 31 7.24 -12.67 -2.73
C GLY A 31 5.98 -12.87 -3.59
N LYS A 32 6.15 -12.82 -4.91
CA LYS A 32 5.05 -12.87 -5.90
C LYS A 32 4.15 -14.11 -5.78
N HIS A 33 4.72 -15.23 -5.35
CA HIS A 33 4.01 -16.50 -5.18
C HIS A 33 3.60 -16.80 -3.74
N ASN A 34 4.03 -15.95 -2.79
CA ASN A 34 3.84 -16.16 -1.36
C ASN A 34 2.84 -15.17 -0.75
N SER A 35 2.62 -14.01 -1.37
CA SER A 35 1.62 -13.06 -0.92
C SER A 35 0.99 -12.26 -2.04
N ALA A 36 -0.24 -11.80 -1.82
CA ALA A 36 -0.96 -10.91 -2.72
C ALA A 36 -1.68 -9.82 -1.92
N PHE A 37 -1.76 -8.62 -2.50
CA PHE A 37 -2.39 -7.46 -1.86
C PHE A 37 -3.50 -6.90 -2.74
N ALA A 38 -4.55 -6.38 -2.11
CA ALA A 38 -5.48 -5.48 -2.78
C ALA A 38 -5.69 -4.25 -1.90
N LEU A 39 -5.68 -3.07 -2.50
CA LEU A 39 -5.77 -1.80 -1.76
C LEU A 39 -6.96 -1.00 -2.24
N GLN A 40 -7.83 -0.65 -1.32
CA GLN A 40 -8.94 0.27 -1.51
C GLN A 40 -8.60 1.63 -0.88
N ILE A 41 -8.85 2.70 -1.63
CA ILE A 41 -8.75 4.08 -1.14
C ILE A 41 -10.08 4.42 -0.47
N LEU A 42 -10.05 4.81 0.80
CA LEU A 42 -11.27 5.11 1.57
C LEU A 42 -11.55 6.61 1.70
N ASN A 43 -10.51 7.43 1.64
CA ASN A 43 -10.61 8.89 1.69
C ASN A 43 -10.00 9.49 0.40
N PRO A 44 -10.53 10.63 -0.09
CA PRO A 44 -9.95 11.31 -1.24
C PRO A 44 -8.46 11.62 -1.07
N ILE A 45 -7.69 11.43 -2.13
CA ILE A 45 -6.25 11.67 -2.15
C ILE A 45 -6.00 13.17 -2.11
N LYS A 46 -5.45 13.65 -0.99
CA LYS A 46 -5.08 15.05 -0.78
C LYS A 46 -3.59 15.15 -0.57
N LYS A 47 -2.92 15.96 -1.40
CA LYS A 47 -1.49 16.25 -1.29
C LYS A 47 -1.29 17.62 -0.68
N ILE A 48 -0.39 17.72 0.29
CA ILE A 48 0.06 18.98 0.87
C ILE A 48 1.58 19.07 0.76
N ARG A 49 2.11 20.29 0.71
CA ARG A 49 3.55 20.52 0.74
C ARG A 49 3.94 21.23 2.01
N ILE A 50 4.95 20.71 2.69
CA ILE A 50 5.51 21.27 3.92
C ILE A 50 7.02 21.34 3.72
N ASN A 51 7.61 22.53 3.92
CA ASN A 51 9.06 22.69 3.86
C ASN A 51 9.66 22.20 5.20
N LEU A 52 10.56 21.23 5.12
CA LEU A 52 11.28 20.72 6.28
C LEU A 52 12.70 21.30 6.30
N ASN A 53 13.12 21.77 7.47
CA ASN A 53 14.47 22.25 7.72
C ASN A 53 15.34 21.07 8.21
N LEU A 54 16.01 20.40 7.26
CA LEU A 54 16.85 19.25 7.56
C LEU A 54 18.30 19.67 7.87
N ILE A 55 19.03 18.79 8.55
CA ILE A 55 20.48 18.94 8.74
C ILE A 55 21.16 18.73 7.38
N ASP A 56 22.05 19.64 6.99
CA ASP A 56 22.84 19.49 5.77
C ASP A 56 24.00 18.50 5.97
N THR A 57 23.91 17.32 5.39
CA THR A 57 24.94 16.28 5.52
C THR A 57 26.02 16.34 4.44
N LYS A 58 26.09 17.42 3.64
CA LYS A 58 27.11 17.56 2.59
C LYS A 58 28.48 17.94 3.14
N THR A 59 28.54 18.60 4.30
CA THR A 59 29.77 19.09 4.92
C THR A 59 30.45 18.06 5.83
N GLY A 60 29.74 17.00 6.23
CA GLY A 60 30.27 15.92 7.03
C GLY A 60 29.17 14.95 7.47
N PHE A 61 29.57 13.77 7.96
CA PHE A 61 28.64 12.75 8.43
C PHE A 61 28.15 13.04 9.86
N TYR A 62 28.96 13.73 10.67
CA TYR A 62 28.63 14.00 12.06
C TYR A 62 27.98 15.36 12.24
N LEU A 63 27.09 15.45 13.24
CA LEU A 63 26.37 16.68 13.58
C LEU A 63 27.29 17.87 13.90
N TRP A 64 28.47 17.63 14.49
CA TRP A 64 29.42 18.70 14.82
C TRP A 64 30.16 19.24 13.58
N ASP A 65 30.22 18.49 12.48
CA ASP A 65 30.84 18.94 11.22
C ASP A 65 29.96 20.00 10.51
N ASN A 66 28.65 19.94 10.75
CA ASN A 66 27.62 20.69 10.04
C ASN A 66 27.59 22.20 10.37
N LYS A 67 28.26 22.68 11.43
CA LYS A 67 28.31 24.10 11.85
C LYS A 67 26.93 24.83 11.85
N GLY A 68 25.84 24.09 12.08
CA GLY A 68 24.47 24.63 12.11
C GLY A 68 23.81 24.85 10.74
N GLN A 69 24.44 24.40 9.64
CA GLN A 69 23.87 24.50 8.30
C GLN A 69 22.60 23.66 8.15
N ARG A 70 21.57 24.27 7.55
CA ARG A 70 20.28 23.62 7.28
C ARG A 70 20.00 23.64 5.79
N THR A 71 19.39 22.56 5.30
CA THR A 71 18.78 22.53 3.96
C THR A 71 17.27 22.54 4.12
N GLN A 72 16.60 23.50 3.47
CA GLN A 72 15.14 23.51 3.40
C GLN A 72 14.71 22.68 2.18
N ILE A 73 13.96 21.61 2.42
CA ILE A 73 13.47 20.75 1.33
C ILE A 73 11.94 20.77 1.35
N PRO A 74 11.28 21.05 0.21
CA PRO A 74 9.83 20.95 0.10
C PRO A 74 9.41 19.47 0.05
N PHE A 75 8.89 18.96 1.16
CA PHE A 75 8.32 17.62 1.22
C PHE A 75 6.87 17.64 0.75
N GLU A 76 6.45 16.56 0.10
CA GLU A 76 5.06 16.33 -0.29
C GLU A 76 4.48 15.20 0.58
N PHE A 77 3.37 15.49 1.24
CA PHE A 77 2.69 14.56 2.15
C PHE A 77 1.27 14.27 1.68
N LEU A 78 0.76 13.11 2.07
CA LEU A 78 -0.66 12.80 1.96
C LEU A 78 -1.38 13.23 3.23
N LYS A 79 -2.50 13.95 3.08
CA LYS A 79 -3.32 14.44 4.17
C LYS A 79 -4.57 13.57 4.33
N ASP A 80 -4.89 13.19 5.57
CA ASP A 80 -6.08 12.40 5.94
C ASP A 80 -6.21 11.09 5.16
N ALA A 81 -5.08 10.50 4.76
CA ALA A 81 -5.04 9.27 3.99
C ALA A 81 -5.60 8.09 4.79
N LYS A 82 -6.50 7.33 4.18
CA LYS A 82 -7.08 6.13 4.78
C LYS A 82 -7.26 5.07 3.70
N TYR A 83 -6.77 3.88 3.99
CA TYR A 83 -6.79 2.75 3.08
C TYR A 83 -7.41 1.53 3.75
N ARG A 84 -7.99 0.66 2.94
CA ARG A 84 -8.30 -0.72 3.33
C ARG A 84 -7.41 -1.64 2.53
N VAL A 85 -6.64 -2.47 3.23
CA VAL A 85 -5.71 -3.42 2.63
C VAL A 85 -6.25 -4.83 2.87
N HIS A 86 -6.43 -5.57 1.78
CA HIS A 86 -6.72 -7.00 1.81
C HIS A 86 -5.41 -7.74 1.54
N VAL A 87 -5.14 -8.75 2.36
CA VAL A 87 -3.87 -9.47 2.34
C VAL A 87 -4.17 -10.96 2.21
N TRP A 88 -3.51 -11.60 1.26
CA TRP A 88 -3.41 -13.05 1.18
C TRP A 88 -1.95 -13.44 1.40
N ILE A 89 -1.70 -14.41 2.27
CA ILE A 89 -0.38 -14.96 2.57
C ILE A 89 -0.48 -16.47 2.48
N LYS A 90 0.45 -17.09 1.76
CA LYS A 90 0.52 -18.55 1.57
C LYS A 90 0.93 -19.27 2.84
N ASP A 91 1.91 -18.70 3.56
CA ASP A 91 2.40 -19.21 4.83
C ASP A 91 1.34 -19.02 5.94
N LYS A 92 0.90 -20.13 6.52
CA LYS A 92 -0.17 -20.14 7.52
C LYS A 92 0.29 -19.62 8.88
N GLU A 93 1.56 -19.81 9.24
CA GLU A 93 2.09 -19.34 10.51
C GLU A 93 2.17 -17.82 10.50
N ILE A 94 2.80 -17.25 9.46
CA ILE A 94 2.89 -15.80 9.26
C ILE A 94 1.49 -15.17 9.19
N PHE A 95 0.55 -15.80 8.49
CA PHE A 95 -0.83 -15.32 8.42
C PHE A 95 -1.51 -15.26 9.79
N ASN A 96 -1.36 -16.32 10.60
CA ASN A 96 -1.98 -16.39 11.92
C ASN A 96 -1.37 -15.38 12.90
N ASP A 97 -0.04 -15.25 12.91
CA ASP A 97 0.66 -14.28 13.74
C ASP A 97 0.22 -12.85 13.39
N LEU A 98 0.17 -12.52 12.09
CA LEU A 98 -0.28 -11.22 11.62
C LEU A 98 -1.73 -10.95 12.05
N LYS A 99 -2.61 -11.95 11.89
CA LYS A 99 -4.02 -11.85 12.26
C LYS A 99 -4.18 -11.57 13.75
N ASP A 100 -3.45 -12.27 14.61
CA ASP A 100 -3.56 -12.12 16.06
C ASP A 100 -2.99 -10.75 16.51
N LEU A 101 -1.85 -10.32 15.95
CA LEU A 101 -1.28 -8.99 16.22
C LEU A 101 -2.22 -7.85 15.80
N ILE A 102 -2.82 -7.93 14.60
CA ILE A 102 -3.76 -6.91 14.12
C ILE A 102 -5.04 -6.88 14.96
N ARG A 103 -5.58 -8.04 15.35
CA ARG A 103 -6.79 -8.14 16.19
C ARG A 103 -6.55 -7.53 17.57
N ASP A 104 -5.39 -7.79 18.15
CA ASP A 104 -5.00 -7.29 19.46
C ASP A 104 -4.46 -5.85 19.42
N HIS A 105 -4.39 -5.24 18.23
CA HIS A 105 -3.81 -3.91 18.02
C HIS A 105 -2.37 -3.79 18.54
N LYS A 106 -1.55 -4.80 18.23
CA LYS A 106 -0.13 -4.89 18.61
C LYS A 106 0.77 -4.89 17.38
N SER A 107 1.97 -4.37 17.54
CA SER A 107 3.03 -4.38 16.55
C SER A 107 4.38 -4.47 17.23
N PHE A 108 5.32 -5.20 16.64
CA PHE A 108 6.68 -5.28 17.17
C PHE A 108 7.45 -3.97 16.95
N TYR A 109 7.38 -3.43 15.72
CA TYR A 109 7.88 -2.10 15.38
C TYR A 109 6.72 -1.17 15.05
N THR A 110 6.86 0.11 15.40
CA THR A 110 5.85 1.14 15.08
C THR A 110 5.70 1.27 13.56
N PRO A 111 4.53 0.94 12.99
CA PRO A 111 4.31 1.12 11.55
C PRO A 111 4.20 2.61 11.21
N TYR A 112 4.67 2.97 10.03
CA TYR A 112 4.58 4.33 9.50
C TYR A 112 4.35 4.34 7.98
N LEU A 113 3.72 5.39 7.49
CA LEU A 113 3.43 5.60 6.07
C LEU A 113 4.59 6.32 5.38
N GLY A 114 5.62 5.55 5.03
CA GLY A 114 6.78 6.03 4.27
C GLY A 114 7.95 6.47 5.15
N ILE A 115 7.79 7.52 5.96
CA ILE A 115 8.82 7.99 6.90
C ILE A 115 8.33 7.92 8.35
N SER A 116 9.25 7.88 9.31
CA SER A 116 8.98 7.72 10.75
C SER A 116 8.05 8.79 11.33
N GLU A 117 8.06 9.99 10.76
CA GLU A 117 7.23 11.13 11.14
C GLU A 117 5.75 10.93 10.79
N CYS A 118 5.44 9.97 9.91
CA CYS A 118 4.09 9.63 9.49
C CYS A 118 3.63 8.32 10.15
N ILE A 119 3.58 8.30 11.49
CA ILE A 119 3.13 7.11 12.26
C ILE A 119 1.76 6.64 11.74
N ALA A 120 1.67 5.34 11.44
CA ALA A 120 0.48 4.72 10.90
C ALA A 120 -0.34 4.11 12.03
N ASN A 121 -1.65 4.34 12.00
CA ASN A 121 -2.60 3.60 12.83
C ASN A 121 -3.24 2.49 11.99
N PHE A 122 -3.61 1.37 12.61
CA PHE A 122 -4.21 0.22 11.94
C PHE A 122 -5.25 -0.48 12.81
N ASN A 123 -6.34 -0.93 12.20
CA ASN A 123 -7.39 -1.65 12.89
C ASN A 123 -7.87 -2.82 12.03
N VAL A 124 -8.28 -3.91 12.70
CA VAL A 124 -8.97 -5.01 12.02
C VAL A 124 -10.30 -4.53 11.44
N PHE A 125 -10.64 -5.00 10.23
CA PHE A 125 -11.93 -4.70 9.62
C PHE A 125 -12.97 -5.77 10.02
N LYS A 126 -13.96 -5.38 10.83
CA LYS A 126 -15.03 -6.28 11.34
C LYS A 126 -14.44 -7.58 11.91
N LYS A 127 -14.76 -8.74 11.30
CA LYS A 127 -14.29 -10.08 11.72
C LYS A 127 -12.84 -10.38 11.33
N GLY A 128 -12.21 -9.52 10.52
CA GLY A 128 -10.82 -9.64 10.07
C GLY A 128 -10.65 -10.59 8.89
N VAL A 129 -10.98 -11.87 9.07
CA VAL A 129 -10.83 -12.89 8.03
C VAL A 129 -12.15 -13.11 7.30
N PHE A 130 -12.08 -13.17 5.97
CA PHE A 130 -13.24 -13.32 5.10
C PHE A 130 -12.99 -14.37 4.03
N ASP A 131 -14.03 -15.13 3.71
CA ASP A 131 -14.05 -15.99 2.53
C ASP A 131 -14.24 -15.14 1.27
N MET A 132 -13.57 -15.55 0.20
CA MET A 132 -13.61 -14.83 -1.07
C MET A 132 -13.97 -15.80 -2.19
N GLU A 133 -14.75 -15.31 -3.15
CA GLU A 133 -15.14 -16.07 -4.34
C GLU A 133 -14.48 -15.45 -5.56
N ARG A 134 -13.68 -16.25 -6.29
CA ARG A 134 -13.08 -15.82 -7.56
C ARG A 134 -14.17 -15.80 -8.63
N LYS A 135 -14.29 -14.68 -9.34
CA LYS A 135 -15.25 -14.45 -10.42
C LYS A 135 -14.56 -13.83 -11.63
N LYS A 136 -15.20 -13.96 -12.78
CA LYS A 136 -14.79 -13.29 -14.02
C LYS A 136 -15.83 -12.23 -14.38
N ALA A 137 -15.38 -11.04 -14.77
CA ALA A 137 -16.26 -10.01 -15.28
C ALA A 137 -16.80 -10.44 -16.65
N ILE A 138 -18.11 -10.71 -16.69
CA ILE A 138 -18.87 -10.98 -17.93
C ILE A 138 -19.67 -9.73 -18.36
N LYS A 139 -19.87 -8.82 -17.41
CA LYS A 139 -20.53 -7.53 -17.55
C LYS A 139 -19.78 -6.46 -16.75
N GLU A 140 -20.17 -5.21 -16.94
CA GLU A 140 -19.67 -4.09 -16.16
C GLU A 140 -19.78 -4.36 -14.65
N THR A 141 -18.63 -4.41 -14.00
CA THR A 141 -18.49 -4.80 -12.59
C THR A 141 -17.68 -3.75 -11.86
N GLU A 142 -18.19 -3.28 -10.73
CA GLU A 142 -17.49 -2.33 -9.86
C GLU A 142 -16.42 -3.04 -9.03
N ILE A 143 -15.21 -2.50 -9.05
CA ILE A 143 -14.04 -2.93 -8.31
C ILE A 143 -13.62 -1.80 -7.37
N HIS A 144 -13.46 -2.13 -6.10
CA HIS A 144 -13.21 -1.18 -5.02
C HIS A 144 -11.72 -0.98 -4.74
N SER A 145 -10.87 -1.91 -5.21
CA SER A 145 -9.43 -1.78 -5.11
C SER A 145 -8.86 -1.01 -6.30
N ILE A 146 -7.64 -0.49 -6.14
CA ILE A 146 -6.79 -0.13 -7.28
C ILE A 146 -6.59 -1.36 -8.18
N ILE A 147 -6.36 -1.12 -9.47
CA ILE A 147 -6.29 -2.18 -10.48
C ILE A 147 -4.94 -2.14 -11.16
N LYS A 148 -4.19 -3.25 -11.11
CA LYS A 148 -2.97 -3.41 -11.91
C LYS A 148 -3.37 -3.34 -13.40
N LYS A 149 -2.63 -2.56 -14.18
CA LYS A 149 -2.96 -2.21 -15.58
C LYS A 149 -3.32 -3.42 -16.45
N ASP A 150 -2.63 -4.55 -16.24
CA ASP A 150 -2.78 -5.76 -17.05
C ASP A 150 -3.84 -6.75 -16.49
N SER A 151 -4.51 -6.41 -15.38
CA SER A 151 -5.46 -7.31 -14.70
C SER A 151 -6.90 -7.20 -15.20
N GLY A 152 -7.21 -6.19 -16.01
CA GLY A 152 -8.54 -6.02 -16.57
C GLY A 152 -8.69 -4.77 -17.44
N LYS A 153 -9.78 -4.72 -18.20
CA LYS A 153 -10.11 -3.59 -19.06
C LYS A 153 -11.02 -2.62 -18.30
N ILE A 154 -10.49 -1.44 -17.98
CA ILE A 154 -11.21 -0.41 -17.24
C ILE A 154 -12.08 0.42 -18.19
N LYS A 155 -13.30 0.71 -17.75
CA LYS A 155 -14.21 1.65 -18.40
C LYS A 155 -14.19 2.98 -17.65
N ILE A 156 -13.81 4.04 -18.37
CA ILE A 156 -13.75 5.39 -17.82
C ILE A 156 -15.14 6.01 -17.78
N GLU A 157 -15.61 6.33 -16.60
CA GLU A 157 -16.88 7.02 -16.37
C GLU A 157 -16.70 8.54 -16.25
N SER A 158 -17.67 9.30 -16.76
CA SER A 158 -17.71 10.75 -16.57
C SER A 158 -17.81 11.11 -15.07
N LYS A 159 -17.27 12.28 -14.68
CA LYS A 159 -17.28 12.82 -13.30
C LYS A 159 -16.44 12.04 -12.26
N LYS A 160 -15.63 11.08 -12.68
CA LYS A 160 -14.59 10.44 -11.85
C LYS A 160 -13.19 10.90 -12.30
N LYS A 161 -12.24 10.97 -11.37
CA LYS A 161 -10.86 11.38 -11.67
C LYS A 161 -9.95 10.18 -11.59
N TYR A 162 -9.38 9.81 -12.72
CA TYR A 162 -8.53 8.62 -12.84
C TYR A 162 -7.07 9.02 -12.91
N GLY A 163 -6.22 8.24 -12.26
CA GLY A 163 -4.78 8.30 -12.41
C GLY A 163 -4.20 6.98 -12.86
N LEU A 164 -3.10 7.06 -13.62
CA LEU A 164 -2.22 5.93 -13.93
C LEU A 164 -0.88 6.22 -13.26
N ILE A 165 -0.35 5.27 -12.49
CA ILE A 165 0.93 5.45 -11.81
C ILE A 165 1.77 4.18 -11.77
N LYS A 166 3.08 4.36 -11.94
CA LYS A 166 4.09 3.30 -11.86
C LYS A 166 4.78 3.35 -10.51
N VAL A 167 4.74 2.25 -9.77
CA VAL A 167 5.33 2.12 -8.42
C VAL A 167 6.21 0.86 -8.31
N PRO A 168 7.17 0.82 -7.37
CA PRO A 168 7.92 -0.41 -7.09
C PRO A 168 6.98 -1.53 -6.61
N GLY A 169 7.03 -2.68 -7.28
CA GLY A 169 6.25 -3.87 -6.92
C GLY A 169 7.02 -4.84 -6.03
N PHE A 170 8.25 -5.15 -6.44
CA PHE A 170 9.12 -6.12 -5.77
C PHE A 170 10.54 -5.57 -5.65
N MET A 171 11.22 -5.96 -4.58
CA MET A 171 12.62 -5.64 -4.30
C MET A 171 13.33 -6.90 -3.80
N ASP A 172 14.64 -6.95 -4.04
CA ASP A 172 15.53 -7.94 -3.44
C ASP A 172 16.14 -7.44 -2.12
N LYS A 173 16.96 -8.30 -1.51
CA LYS A 173 17.69 -8.01 -0.26
C LYS A 173 18.65 -6.82 -0.35
N ASP A 174 19.10 -6.48 -1.55
CA ASP A 174 19.99 -5.35 -1.80
C ASP A 174 19.20 -4.05 -2.09
N ARG A 175 17.87 -4.12 -1.94
CA ARG A 175 16.89 -3.03 -2.18
C ARG A 175 16.86 -2.56 -3.63
N ILE A 176 17.23 -3.45 -4.55
CA ILE A 176 17.11 -3.20 -5.99
C ILE A 176 15.70 -3.59 -6.41
N VAL A 177 15.03 -2.68 -7.12
CA VAL A 177 13.67 -2.92 -7.62
C VAL A 177 13.72 -3.89 -8.79
N SER A 178 13.13 -5.07 -8.62
CA SER A 178 13.11 -6.13 -9.63
C SER A 178 11.92 -6.03 -10.58
N GLU A 179 10.78 -5.51 -10.13
CA GLU A 179 9.59 -5.30 -10.95
C GLU A 179 8.88 -4.01 -10.54
N TYR A 180 8.54 -3.19 -11.53
CA TYR A 180 7.63 -2.05 -11.37
C TYR A 180 6.23 -2.44 -11.83
N ILE A 181 5.22 -1.97 -11.12
CA ILE A 181 3.80 -2.25 -11.42
C ILE A 181 3.10 -0.94 -11.75
N GLU A 182 2.31 -0.94 -12.81
CA GLU A 182 1.42 0.16 -13.16
C GLU A 182 0.02 -0.09 -12.61
N PHE A 183 -0.56 0.93 -11.98
CA PHE A 183 -1.89 0.88 -11.37
C PHE A 183 -2.78 1.99 -11.91
N PHE A 184 -4.02 1.61 -12.18
CA PHE A 184 -5.14 2.54 -12.28
C PHE A 184 -5.78 2.74 -10.91
N TYR A 185 -6.15 3.98 -10.63
CA TYR A 185 -6.84 4.37 -9.39
C TYR A 185 -7.79 5.53 -9.63
N GLU A 186 -8.73 5.73 -8.71
CA GLU A 186 -9.66 6.85 -8.69
C GLU A 186 -9.34 7.75 -7.48
N GLU A 187 -9.25 9.06 -7.68
CA GLU A 187 -8.71 10.00 -6.67
C GLU A 187 -9.63 10.20 -5.45
N GLU A 188 -10.94 10.05 -5.61
CA GLU A 188 -11.95 10.29 -4.56
C GLU A 188 -12.31 9.02 -3.79
N GLY A 189 -11.68 7.88 -4.10
CA GLY A 189 -11.96 6.58 -3.48
C GLY A 189 -13.23 5.90 -4.01
N LYS A 190 -13.73 6.33 -5.18
CA LYS A 190 -14.89 5.70 -5.82
C LYS A 190 -14.49 4.38 -6.48
N PRO A 191 -15.40 3.41 -6.62
CA PRO A 191 -15.12 2.17 -7.34
C PRO A 191 -14.77 2.43 -8.81
N LEU A 192 -13.85 1.62 -9.34
CA LEU A 192 -13.47 1.53 -10.73
C LEU A 192 -14.39 0.54 -11.44
N LEU A 193 -14.72 0.78 -12.71
CA LEU A 193 -15.56 -0.12 -13.49
C LEU A 193 -14.70 -0.94 -14.46
N ILE A 194 -14.86 -2.27 -14.45
CA ILE A 194 -14.22 -3.15 -15.44
C ILE A 194 -15.24 -3.83 -16.34
N SER A 195 -14.89 -4.03 -17.61
CA SER A 195 -15.67 -4.85 -18.55
C SER A 195 -15.16 -6.28 -18.65
N GLU A 196 -13.86 -6.49 -18.40
CA GLU A 196 -13.17 -7.77 -18.53
C GLU A 196 -12.10 -7.90 -17.45
N GLY A 197 -11.89 -9.10 -16.91
CA GLY A 197 -10.88 -9.39 -15.89
C GLY A 197 -11.35 -10.40 -14.84
N GLU A 198 -10.40 -10.95 -14.09
CA GLU A 198 -10.70 -11.74 -12.89
C GLU A 198 -10.73 -10.82 -11.66
N TYR A 199 -11.68 -11.07 -10.77
CA TYR A 199 -11.81 -10.36 -9.51
C TYR A 199 -12.25 -11.32 -8.41
N TYR A 200 -12.19 -10.84 -7.18
CA TYR A 200 -12.66 -11.58 -6.02
C TYR A 200 -13.76 -10.79 -5.33
N SER A 201 -14.86 -11.49 -5.05
CA SER A 201 -15.99 -10.96 -4.28
C SER A 201 -15.87 -11.43 -2.83
N ILE A 202 -15.92 -10.51 -1.88
CA ILE A 202 -15.79 -10.81 -0.45
C ILE A 202 -17.15 -11.27 0.07
N LYS A 203 -17.24 -12.51 0.59
CA LYS A 203 -18.53 -13.03 1.07
C LYS A 203 -19.04 -12.21 2.26
N GLY A 204 -20.31 -11.83 2.20
CA GLY A 204 -20.97 -11.01 3.23
C GLY A 204 -20.68 -9.51 3.13
N GLU A 205 -19.88 -9.07 2.16
CA GLU A 205 -19.62 -7.66 1.87
C GLU A 205 -19.96 -7.38 0.40
N ASN A 206 -20.54 -6.22 0.09
CA ASN A 206 -20.73 -5.81 -1.31
C ASN A 206 -19.44 -5.17 -1.86
N VAL A 207 -18.32 -5.88 -1.77
CA VAL A 207 -16.99 -5.38 -2.13
C VAL A 207 -16.30 -6.38 -3.04
N ASN A 208 -15.91 -5.91 -4.22
CA ASN A 208 -15.10 -6.65 -5.19
C ASN A 208 -13.70 -6.05 -5.27
N ILE A 209 -12.68 -6.88 -5.31
CA ILE A 209 -11.27 -6.48 -5.34
C ILE A 209 -10.47 -7.29 -6.35
N ILE A 210 -9.36 -6.72 -6.79
CA ILE A 210 -8.35 -7.38 -7.62
C ILE A 210 -7.04 -7.40 -6.85
N PHE A 211 -6.49 -8.59 -6.66
CA PHE A 211 -5.18 -8.78 -6.05
C PHE A 211 -4.06 -8.49 -7.05
N PHE A 212 -2.94 -7.97 -6.55
CA PHE A 212 -1.69 -7.71 -7.27
C PHE A 212 -0.45 -8.18 -6.50
#